data_AF-A0A6M4ILV2-F1
#
_entry.id   AF-A0A6M4ILV2-F1
#
_cell.length_a   1.000
_cell.length_b   1.000
_cell.length_c   1.000
_cell.angle_alpha   90.00
_cell.angle_beta   90.00
_cell.angle_gamma   90.00
#
_symmetry.space_group_name_H-M   'P 1'
#
loop_
_entity.id
_entity.type
_entity.pdbx_description
1 polymer ?
#
loop_
_entity_poly.entity_id
_entity_poly.type
_entity_poly.pdbx_seq_one_letter_code
_entity_poly.pdbx_strand_id
1 'polypeptide(L)' 'MDFYMLAGIVMLVAWGGITYTTDAPGWIHLMLTGGVFLIIWRIVVRDTPSGPDQKR' A
#
# COMPACT_ATOMS: atom_id res chain seq x y z
N MET A 1 -12.81 -4.30 3.44
CA MET A 1 -11.43 -3.87 3.11
C MET A 1 -10.49 -4.88 3.74
N ASP A 2 -9.47 -5.36 3.03
CA ASP A 2 -8.52 -6.32 3.61
C ASP A 2 -7.50 -5.62 4.52
N PHE A 3 -6.88 -6.38 5.42
CA PHE A 3 -5.94 -5.87 6.41
C PHE A 3 -4.74 -5.14 5.77
N TYR A 4 -4.16 -5.68 4.70
CA TYR A 4 -3.00 -5.09 4.05
C TYR A 4 -3.36 -3.80 3.30
N MET A 5 -4.54 -3.76 2.67
CA MET A 5 -5.04 -2.53 2.06
C MET A 5 -5.31 -1.44 3.10
N LEU A 6 -5.90 -1.79 4.25
CA LEU A 6 -6.08 -0.84 5.35
C LEU A 6 -4.74 -0.30 5.86
N ALA A 7 -3.74 -1.18 6.05
CA ALA A 7 -2.40 -0.79 6.47
C ALA A 7 -1.75 0.19 5.46
N GLY A 8 -1.85 -0.09 4.16
CA GLY A 8 -1.36 0.81 3.11
C GLY A 8 -2.02 2.19 3.14
N ILE A 9 -3.35 2.24 3.30
CA ILE A 9 -4.11 3.50 3.40
C ILE A 9 -3.68 4.30 4.64
N VAL A 10 -3.64 3.67 5.81
CA VAL A 10 -3.23 4.33 7.07
C VAL A 10 -1.81 4.88 6.95
N MET A 11 -0.90 4.13 6.33
CA MET A 11 0.47 4.58 6.12
C MET A 11 0.55 5.80 5.20
N LEU A 12 -0.27 5.87 4.14
CA LEU A 12 -0.35 7.06 3.27
C LEU A 12 -0.97 8.26 3.96
N VAL A 13 -1.97 8.06 4.82
CA VAL A 13 -2.55 9.14 5.63
C VAL A 13 -1.49 9.70 6.60
N ALA A 14 -0.73 8.83 7.26
CA ALA A 14 0.37 9.24 8.14
C ALA A 14 1.48 9.98 7.37
N TRP A 15 1.88 9.46 6.20
CA TRP A 15 2.84 10.13 5.31
C TRP A 15 2.38 11.53 4.92
N GLY A 16 1.12 11.67 4.51
CA GLY A 16 0.54 12.97 4.14
C GLY A 16 0.58 13.94 5.31
N GLY A 17 0.13 13.52 6.50
CA GLY A 17 0.16 14.33 7.71
C GLY A 17 1.57 14.83 8.07
N ILE A 18 2.57 13.95 8.02
CA ILE A 18 3.96 14.32 8.34
C ILE A 18 4.54 15.24 7.26
N THR A 19 4.27 14.99 5.99
CA THR A 19 4.75 15.81 4.86
C THR A 19 4.21 17.24 4.92
N TYR A 20 2.96 17.41 5.38
CA TYR A 20 2.36 18.75 5.54
C TYR A 20 2.86 19.52 6.77
N THR A 21 3.43 18.84 7.77
CA THR A 21 3.79 19.44 9.07
C THR A 21 5.29 19.54 9.33
N THR A 22 6.12 18.93 8.48
CA THR A 22 7.58 18.86 8.63
C THR A 22 8.27 19.16 7.31
N ASP A 23 9.58 19.42 7.33
CA ASP A 23 10.40 19.59 6.11
C ASP A 23 10.56 18.31 5.27
N ALA A 24 9.83 17.23 5.61
CA ALA A 24 9.81 15.94 4.92
C ALA A 24 11.20 15.38 4.60
N PRO A 25 12.04 15.10 5.63
CA PRO A 25 13.36 14.50 5.43
C PRO A 25 13.26 13.21 4.60
N GLY A 26 14.32 12.88 3.85
CA GLY A 26 14.28 11.86 2.81
C GLY A 26 13.64 10.52 3.20
N TRP A 27 13.82 10.07 4.45
CA TRP A 27 13.22 8.83 4.95
C TRP A 27 11.69 8.84 5.01
N ILE A 28 11.03 10.00 5.07
CA ILE A 28 9.57 10.14 5.00
C ILE A 28 9.03 9.60 3.67
N HIS A 29 9.81 9.73 2.58
CA HIS A 29 9.42 9.21 1.27
C HIS A 29 9.36 7.67 1.23
N LEU A 30 9.96 6.97 2.20
CA LEU A 30 9.79 5.53 2.35
C LEU A 30 8.36 5.16 2.76
N MET A 31 7.67 6.00 3.54
CA MET A 31 6.26 5.77 3.88
C MET A 31 5.36 5.90 2.65
N LEU A 32 5.61 6.90 1.80
CA LEU A 32 4.93 7.03 0.50
C LEU A 32 5.18 5.80 -0.35
N THR A 33 6.46 5.44 -0.53
CA THR A 33 6.87 4.33 -1.39
C THR A 33 6.27 3.02 -0.92
N GLY A 34 6.37 2.73 0.39
CA GLY A 34 5.78 1.55 0.99
C GLY A 34 4.25 1.55 0.93
N GLY A 35 3.59 2.71 1.09
CA GLY A 35 2.14 2.79 1.15
C GLY A 35 1.51 2.57 -0.22
N VAL A 36 2.07 3.23 -1.24
CA VAL A 36 1.73 3.00 -2.64
C VAL A 36 2.02 1.54 -3.02
N PHE A 37 3.21 1.02 -2.67
CA PHE A 37 3.58 -0.37 -2.95
C PHE A 37 2.60 -1.36 -2.33
N LEU A 38 2.26 -1.22 -1.05
CA LEU A 38 1.35 -2.15 -0.35
C LEU A 38 -0.04 -2.16 -0.99
N ILE A 39 -0.57 -0.99 -1.36
CA ILE A 39 -1.88 -0.89 -2.00
C ILE A 39 -1.85 -1.56 -3.39
N ILE A 40 -0.86 -1.22 -4.22
CA ILE A 40 -0.74 -1.78 -5.57
C ILE A 40 -0.52 -3.29 -5.50
N TRP A 41 0.44 -3.75 -4.69
CA TRP A 41 0.71 -5.17 -4.49
C TRP A 41 -0.55 -5.91 -4.04
N ARG A 42 -1.30 -5.35 -3.10
CA ARG A 42 -2.51 -6.01 -2.62
C ARG A 42 -3.60 -6.12 -3.68
N ILE A 43 -3.77 -5.09 -4.51
CA ILE A 43 -4.68 -5.10 -5.66
C ILE A 43 -4.27 -6.21 -6.64
N VAL A 44 -3.00 -6.23 -7.05
CA VAL A 44 -2.48 -7.23 -8.00
C VAL A 44 -2.66 -8.64 -7.46
N VAL A 45 -2.27 -8.91 -6.21
CA VAL A 45 -2.39 -10.25 -5.60
C VAL A 45 -3.85 -10.69 -5.45
N ARG A 46 -4.74 -9.78 -5.07
CA ARG A 46 -6.18 -10.10 -4.94
C ARG A 46 -6.77 -10.53 -6.28
N ASP A 47 -6.37 -9.85 -7.36
CA ASP A 47 -6.97 -10.03 -8.67
C ASP A 47 -6.23 -11.09 -9.51
N THR A 48 -5.12 -11.66 -9.00
CA THR A 48 -4.39 -12.77 -9.62
C THR A 48 -5.06 -14.11 -9.25
N PRO A 49 -5.57 -14.88 -10.22
CA PRO A 49 -6.13 -16.21 -9.97
C PRO A 49 -5.08 -17.15 -9.35
N SER A 50 -5.47 -17.86 -8.28
CA SER A 50 -4.59 -18.80 -7.59
C SER A 50 -4.61 -20.17 -8.29
N GLY A 51 -3.79 -20.35 -9.32
CA GLY A 51 -3.55 -21.66 -9.96
C GLY A 51 -4.35 -21.92 -11.25
N PRO A 52 -4.09 -23.07 -11.93
CA PRO A 52 -4.77 -23.41 -13.17
C PRO A 52 -6.28 -23.55 -12.93
N ASP A 53 -7.07 -22.96 -13.83
CA ASP A 53 -8.54 -23.01 -13.82
C ASP A 53 -9.00 -24.47 -13.73
N GLN A 54 -9.38 -24.92 -12.52
CA GLN A 54 -9.86 -26.28 -12.28
C GLN A 54 -11.31 -26.39 -12.75
N LYS A 55 -11.54 -26.17 -14.05
CA LYS A 55 -12.78 -26.55 -14.71
C LYS A 55 -12.64 -27.99 -15.19
N ARG A 56 -13.10 -28.91 -14.35
CA ARG A 56 -13.54 -30.25 -14.76
C ARG A 56 -15.02 -30.21 -15.08
#